data_AF-A0A927T223-F1
#
_entry.id   AF-A0A927T223-F1
#
_cell.length_a   1.000
_cell.length_b   1.000
_cell.length_c   1.000
_cell.angle_alpha   90.00
_cell.angle_beta   90.00
_cell.angle_gamma   90.00
#
_symmetry.space_group_name_H-M   'P 1'
#
loop_
_entity.id
_entity.type
_entity.pdbx_description
1 polymer ?
#
loop_
_entity_poly.entity_id
_entity_poly.type
_entity_poly.pdbx_seq_one_letter_code
_entity_poly.pdbx_strand_id
1 'polypeptide(L)' 'MRILMLVGLIVAMFGVILIYDARPITKKNFGFGDQNEATMGLKITGFIMSIIGTLLVMLSI' A
#
# COMPACT_ATOMS: atom_id res chain seq x y z
N MET A 1 -17.51 -15.87 -0.54
CA MET A 1 -16.12 -15.68 -1.04
C MET A 1 -15.92 -14.47 -1.97
N ARG A 2 -16.76 -14.19 -2.97
CA ARG A 2 -16.46 -13.15 -3.99
C ARG A 2 -16.22 -11.73 -3.46
N ILE A 3 -16.92 -11.32 -2.40
CA ILE A 3 -16.73 -9.99 -1.78
C ILE A 3 -15.35 -9.87 -1.12
N LEU A 4 -14.88 -10.93 -0.45
CA LEU A 4 -13.56 -10.95 0.18
C LEU A 4 -12.43 -10.87 -0.86
N MET A 5 -12.62 -11.52 -2.01
CA MET A 5 -11.69 -11.39 -3.16
C MET A 5 -11.61 -9.95 -3.66
N LEU A 6 -12.76 -9.26 -3.84
CA LEU A 6 -12.78 -7.85 -4.26
C LEU A 6 -12.10 -6.94 -3.24
N VAL A 7 -12.38 -7.13 -1.95
CA VAL A 7 -11.71 -6.38 -0.87
C VAL A 7 -10.20 -6.63 -0.89
N GLY A 8 -9.77 -7.89 -1.02
CA GLY A 8 -8.36 -8.24 -1.11
C GLY A 8 -7.64 -7.60 -2.30
N LEU A 9 -8.29 -7.55 -3.47
CA LEU A 9 -7.76 -6.88 -4.66
C LEU A 9 -7.61 -5.37 -4.45
N ILE A 10 -8.59 -4.70 -3.84
CA ILE A 10 -8.52 -3.27 -3.53
C ILE A 10 -7.37 -2.99 -2.56
N VAL A 11 -7.25 -3.78 -1.49
CA VAL A 11 -6.17 -3.63 -0.49
C VAL A 11 -4.80 -3.86 -1.13
N ALA A 12 -4.66 -4.88 -1.98
CA ALA A 12 -3.41 -5.15 -2.69
C ALA A 12 -3.03 -4.01 -3.63
N MET A 13 -4.00 -3.48 -4.39
CA MET A 13 -3.81 -2.35 -5.29
C MET A 13 -3.36 -1.09 -4.53
N PHE A 14 -4.00 -0.77 -3.40
CA PHE A 14 -3.58 0.36 -2.56
C PHE A 14 -2.16 0.16 -2.00
N GLY A 15 -1.82 -1.05 -1.55
CA GLY A 15 -0.47 -1.37 -1.09
C GLY A 15 0.59 -1.12 -2.16
N VAL A 16 0.32 -1.52 -3.41
CA VAL A 16 1.20 -1.27 -4.56
C VAL A 16 1.35 0.23 -4.83
N ILE A 17 0.26 1.00 -4.86
CA ILE A 17 0.31 2.46 -5.03
C ILE A 17 1.18 3.11 -3.94
N LEU A 18 1.00 2.71 -2.67
CA LEU A 18 1.79 3.24 -1.56
C LEU A 18 3.28 2.93 -1.66
N ILE A 19 3.69 1.83 -2.33
CA ILE A 19 5.10 1.50 -2.56
C ILE A 19 5.68 2.34 -3.71
N TYR A 20 5.00 2.36 -4.85
CA TYR A 20 5.54 2.96 -6.09
C TYR A 20 5.39 4.48 -6.09
N ASP A 21 4.26 5.01 -5.61
CA ASP A 21 3.96 6.44 -5.57
C ASP A 21 4.33 7.10 -4.24
N ALA A 22 5.04 6.39 -3.36
CA ALA A 22 5.46 6.89 -2.05
C ALA A 22 6.11 8.29 -2.14
N ARG A 23 6.98 8.51 -3.14
CA ARG A 23 7.76 9.76 -3.27
C ARG A 23 6.91 10.94 -3.76
N PRO A 24 6.11 10.83 -4.83
CA PRO A 24 5.13 11.85 -5.18
C PRO A 24 4.18 12.21 -4.02
N ILE A 25 3.68 11.20 -3.30
CA ILE A 25 2.75 11.38 -2.18
C ILE A 25 3.43 12.16 -1.05
N THR A 26 4.63 11.75 -0.62
CA THR A 26 5.33 12.45 0.46
C THR A 26 5.76 13.85 0.09
N LYS A 27 6.18 14.08 -1.15
CA LYS A 27 6.57 15.41 -1.62
C LYS A 27 5.41 16.42 -1.59
N LYS A 28 4.17 15.95 -1.81
CA LYS A 28 2.97 16.79 -1.78
C LYS A 28 2.45 17.03 -0.35
N ASN A 29 2.61 16.04 0.53
CA ASN A 29 1.96 16.03 1.84
C ASN A 29 2.89 16.32 3.02
N PHE A 30 4.22 16.22 2.84
CA PHE A 30 5.22 16.38 3.91
C PHE A 30 6.29 17.43 3.56
N GLY A 31 6.81 18.09 4.59
CA GLY A 31 7.88 19.10 4.48
C GLY A 31 9.25 18.49 4.14
N PHE A 32 10.16 19.30 3.58
CA PHE A 32 11.44 18.85 2.99
C PHE A 32 12.32 17.96 3.90
N GLY A 33 12.29 18.15 5.23
CA GLY A 33 13.09 17.35 6.17
C GLY A 33 12.55 15.94 6.39
N ASP A 34 11.23 15.76 6.36
CA ASP A 34 10.55 14.51 6.74
C ASP A 34 10.20 13.62 5.51
N GLN A 35 10.40 14.13 4.29
CA GLN A 35 10.04 13.40 3.07
C GLN A 35 10.72 12.04 2.95
N ASN A 36 11.97 11.90 3.38
CA ASN A 36 12.68 10.62 3.28
C ASN A 36 12.13 9.57 4.25
N GLU A 37 11.92 9.97 5.51
CA GLU A 37 11.42 9.09 6.55
C GLU A 37 9.96 8.71 6.27
N ALA A 38 9.12 9.68 5.92
CA ALA A 38 7.76 9.44 5.47
C ALA A 38 7.70 8.55 4.22
N THR A 39 8.64 8.70 3.25
CA THR A 39 8.67 7.83 2.05
C THR A 39 8.99 6.39 2.44
N MET A 40 9.93 6.19 3.36
CA MET A 40 10.28 4.88 3.86
C MET A 40 9.10 4.24 4.61
N GLY A 41 8.42 5.01 5.47
CA GLY A 41 7.21 4.60 6.16
C GLY A 41 6.10 4.16 5.19
N LEU A 42 5.79 4.99 4.19
CA LEU A 42 4.77 4.65 3.18
C LEU A 42 5.10 3.36 2.42
N LYS A 43 6.37 3.12 2.07
CA LYS A 43 6.78 1.88 1.40
C LYS A 43 6.62 0.66 2.29
N ILE A 44 6.98 0.75 3.57
CA ILE A 44 6.83 -0.35 4.52
C ILE A 44 5.34 -0.65 4.75
N THR A 45 4.52 0.38 4.96
CA THR A 45 3.06 0.22 5.11
C THR A 45 2.43 -0.37 3.85
N GLY A 46 2.83 0.13 2.67
CA GLY A 46 2.35 -0.39 1.39
C GLY A 46 2.73 -1.85 1.16
N PHE A 47 3.92 -2.27 1.58
CA PHE A 47 4.36 -3.67 1.52
C PHE A 47 3.55 -4.60 2.44
N ILE A 48 3.25 -4.16 3.66
CA ILE A 48 2.38 -4.92 4.57
C ILE A 48 0.97 -5.03 3.98
N MET A 49 0.42 -3.93 3.46
CA MET A 49 -0.89 -3.92 2.81
C MET A 49 -0.94 -4.83 1.57
N SER A 50 0.09 -4.85 0.74
CA SER A 50 0.11 -5.71 -0.45
C SER A 50 0.16 -7.19 -0.09
N ILE A 51 0.89 -7.57 0.96
CA ILE A 51 0.89 -8.95 1.49
C ILE A 51 -0.51 -9.33 2.02
N ILE A 52 -1.12 -8.47 2.84
CA ILE A 52 -2.45 -8.74 3.42
C ILE A 52 -3.50 -8.87 2.30
N GLY A 53 -3.51 -7.94 1.35
CA GLY A 53 -4.44 -7.98 0.22
C GLY A 53 -4.28 -9.23 -0.63
N THR A 54 -3.04 -9.64 -0.92
CA THR A 54 -2.75 -10.85 -1.70
C THR A 54 -3.15 -12.12 -0.94
N LEU A 55 -2.89 -12.20 0.38
CA LEU A 55 -3.35 -13.31 1.22
C LEU A 55 -4.87 -13.42 1.25
N LEU A 56 -5.58 -12.30 1.37
CA LEU A 56 -7.04 -12.27 1.34
C LEU A 56 -7.59 -12.79 0.00
N VAL A 57 -6.95 -12.43 -1.12
CA VAL A 57 -7.31 -12.97 -2.44
C VAL A 57 -7.05 -14.47 -2.48
N MET A 58 -5.87 -14.93 -2.05
CA MET A 58 -5.48 -16.35 -2.08
C MET A 58 -6.41 -17.24 -1.26
N LEU A 59 -6.85 -16.79 -0.08
CA LEU A 59 -7.79 -17.53 0.78
C LEU A 59 -9.25 -17.48 0.29
N SER A 60 -9.57 -16.57 -0.64
CA SER A 60 -10.91 -16.38 -1.19
C SER A 60 -11.14 -17.07 -2.54
N ILE A 61 -10.07 -17.58 -3.15
CA ILE A 61 -10.09 -18.45 -4.34
C ILE A 61 -10.59 -19.83 -3.93
#